data_AF-A0A2A4ILJ9-F1
#
_entry.id   AF-A0A2A4ILJ9-F1
#
_cell.length_a   1.000
_cell.length_b   1.000
_cell.length_c   1.000
_cell.angle_alpha   90.00
_cell.angle_beta   90.00
_cell.angle_gamma   90.00
#
_symmetry.space_group_name_H-M   'P 1'
#
loop_
_entity.id
_entity.type
_entity.pdbx_description
1 polymer ?
#
loop_
_entity_poly.entity_id
_entity_poly.type
_entity_poly.pdbx_seq_one_letter_code
_entity_poly.pdbx_strand_id
1 'polypeptide(L)'
;MFISQSKLDAELAKLIGNILTDIGIIERLNLIYHLNYIKQNSISSLKDYQNVKKDDLIFADIIGTIVNILEKEYESPDIFIKLSSFNNDNVISHSNRVFIMMVEFLHYYNEEISRGIASKLRVDYRKKYYSFFNDIGRKFNLLTKADRIEDISRVGFRKIEQNEIKYYARAAFWHDIALVDVLANIPIIENNEGDNHSILGFNLLKYCMAQNEYTYTTVGLHHEYYGFGYGIFMNMYNKQFANKQYNNIEHILTYDPSDINSLLALSYFPAKVLEIVDSYDSLYIKFSKNKEIGNIANEVIYFMYDNFLENNIKIDPIIFHIFIKYLKNIRNASIYDCPL
;
A
#
# COMPACT_ATOMS: atom_id res chain seq x y z
N MET A 1 -22.65 12.69 -29.63
CA MET A 1 -21.93 11.49 -30.09
C MET A 1 -20.98 11.10 -28.97
N PHE A 2 -21.39 10.17 -28.10
CA PHE A 2 -20.52 9.69 -27.03
C PHE A 2 -19.44 8.83 -27.69
N ILE A 3 -18.21 9.32 -27.72
CA ILE A 3 -17.07 8.46 -28.05
C ILE A 3 -17.02 7.47 -26.89
N SER A 4 -17.47 6.23 -27.12
CA SER A 4 -17.26 5.17 -26.13
C SER A 4 -15.75 5.08 -25.93
N GLN A 5 -15.26 5.41 -24.75
CA GLN A 5 -13.89 5.08 -24.41
C GLN A 5 -13.75 3.57 -24.60
N SER A 6 -12.75 3.15 -25.39
CA SER A 6 -12.50 1.74 -25.60
C SER A 6 -12.22 1.09 -24.25
N LYS A 7 -12.92 0.00 -23.94
CA LYS A 7 -12.65 -0.79 -22.73
C LYS A 7 -11.23 -1.34 -22.76
N LEU A 8 -10.69 -1.66 -21.59
CA LEU A 8 -9.45 -2.42 -21.46
C LEU A 8 -9.75 -3.88 -21.82
N ASP A 9 -9.16 -4.33 -22.94
CA ASP A 9 -9.33 -5.67 -23.49
C ASP A 9 -8.21 -6.63 -23.07
N ALA A 10 -8.37 -7.91 -23.42
CA ALA A 10 -7.42 -8.95 -23.00
C ALA A 10 -6.01 -8.77 -23.61
N GLU A 11 -5.91 -8.15 -24.78
CA GLU A 11 -4.63 -7.89 -25.44
C GLU A 11 -3.86 -6.80 -24.70
N LEU A 12 -4.53 -5.69 -24.36
CA LEU A 12 -3.96 -4.61 -23.59
C LEU A 12 -3.63 -5.04 -22.16
N ALA A 13 -4.49 -5.86 -21.52
CA ALA A 13 -4.20 -6.44 -20.21
C ALA A 13 -2.91 -7.29 -20.23
N LYS A 14 -2.73 -8.10 -21.27
CA LYS A 14 -1.51 -8.91 -21.46
C LYS A 14 -0.29 -8.03 -21.70
N LEU A 15 -0.41 -6.97 -22.50
CA LEU A 15 0.68 -6.03 -22.73
C LEU A 15 1.11 -5.32 -21.43
N ILE A 16 0.14 -4.85 -20.63
CA ILE A 16 0.41 -4.27 -19.30
C ILE A 16 1.15 -5.29 -18.44
N GLY A 17 0.66 -6.52 -18.35
CA GLY A 17 1.30 -7.59 -17.58
C GLY A 17 2.74 -7.85 -17.99
N ASN A 18 3.02 -7.90 -19.30
CA ASN A 18 4.37 -8.08 -19.82
C ASN A 18 5.29 -6.90 -19.46
N ILE A 19 4.82 -5.66 -19.69
CA ILE A 19 5.60 -4.44 -19.37
C ILE A 19 5.94 -4.40 -17.88
N LEU A 20 4.97 -4.63 -17.00
CA LEU A 20 5.21 -4.63 -15.55
C LEU A 20 6.19 -5.74 -15.15
N THR A 21 6.06 -6.94 -15.73
CA THR A 21 7.02 -8.03 -15.49
C THR A 21 8.43 -7.65 -15.94
N ASP A 22 8.60 -7.09 -17.14
CA ASP A 22 9.90 -6.70 -17.68
C ASP A 22 10.56 -5.61 -16.81
N ILE A 23 9.80 -4.57 -16.44
CA ILE A 23 10.28 -3.52 -15.54
C ILE A 23 10.66 -4.12 -14.17
N GLY A 24 9.84 -5.03 -13.62
CA GLY A 24 10.10 -5.69 -12.35
C GLY A 24 11.38 -6.54 -12.34
N ILE A 25 11.71 -7.17 -13.46
CA ILE A 25 12.98 -7.90 -13.66
C ILE A 25 14.15 -6.92 -13.73
N ILE A 26 14.04 -5.87 -14.56
CA ILE A 26 15.10 -4.88 -14.75
C ILE A 26 15.48 -4.23 -13.43
N GLU A 27 14.51 -3.77 -12.64
CA GLU A 27 14.82 -3.10 -11.37
C GLU A 27 15.40 -4.02 -10.30
N ARG A 28 15.09 -5.32 -10.34
CA ARG A 28 15.76 -6.30 -9.46
C ARG A 28 17.21 -6.52 -9.86
N LEU A 29 17.50 -6.52 -11.16
CA LEU A 29 18.89 -6.54 -11.64
C LEU A 29 19.63 -5.25 -11.25
N ASN A 30 18.97 -4.09 -11.34
CA ASN A 30 19.52 -2.81 -10.87
C ASN A 30 19.78 -2.84 -9.36
N LEU A 31 18.88 -3.40 -8.54
CA LEU A 31 19.11 -3.59 -7.11
C LEU A 31 20.37 -4.41 -6.85
N ILE A 32 20.54 -5.55 -7.51
CA ILE A 32 21.74 -6.39 -7.36
C ILE A 32 22.99 -5.59 -7.73
N TYR A 33 22.93 -4.80 -8.79
CA TYR A 33 24.01 -3.89 -9.18
C TYR A 33 24.32 -2.84 -8.10
N HIS A 34 23.30 -2.17 -7.56
CA HIS A 34 23.43 -1.18 -6.48
C HIS A 34 24.05 -1.79 -5.22
N LEU A 35 23.56 -2.96 -4.79
CA LEU A 35 24.09 -3.67 -3.62
C LEU A 35 25.57 -4.06 -3.81
N ASN A 36 25.94 -4.54 -4.99
CA ASN A 36 27.33 -4.88 -5.30
C ASN A 36 28.22 -3.64 -5.32
N TYR A 37 27.74 -2.55 -5.91
CA TYR A 37 28.46 -1.27 -5.93
C TYR A 37 28.71 -0.77 -4.50
N ILE A 38 27.69 -0.76 -3.64
CA ILE A 38 27.81 -0.32 -2.24
C ILE A 38 28.81 -1.17 -1.46
N LYS A 39 28.79 -2.50 -1.64
CA LYS A 39 29.74 -3.41 -0.96
C LYS A 39 31.20 -3.19 -1.36
N GLN A 40 31.44 -2.77 -2.60
CA GLN A 40 32.79 -2.66 -3.17
C GLN A 40 33.41 -1.27 -3.01
N ASN A 41 32.62 -0.27 -2.58
CA ASN A 41 33.01 1.13 -2.54
C ASN A 41 33.01 1.70 -1.12
N SER A 42 33.92 2.63 -0.84
CA SER A 42 33.94 3.34 0.44
C SER A 42 32.81 4.36 0.52
N ILE A 43 32.37 4.70 1.73
CA ILE A 43 31.28 5.68 1.97
C ILE A 43 31.57 7.04 1.29
N SER A 44 32.84 7.42 1.12
CA SER A 44 33.23 8.63 0.42
C SER A 44 32.95 8.60 -1.08
N SER A 45 33.07 7.45 -1.76
CA SER A 45 32.78 7.34 -3.20
C SER A 45 31.29 7.19 -3.53
N LEU A 46 30.45 6.87 -2.53
CA LEU A 46 28.99 6.85 -2.70
C LEU A 46 28.37 8.24 -2.90
N LYS A 47 29.08 9.34 -2.55
CA LYS A 47 28.58 10.71 -2.75
C LYS A 47 28.38 11.07 -4.22
N ASP A 48 29.14 10.43 -5.12
CA ASP A 48 29.09 10.65 -6.57
C ASP A 48 28.18 9.64 -7.31
N TYR A 49 27.52 8.73 -6.58
CA TYR A 49 26.65 7.68 -7.14
C TYR A 49 25.30 8.19 -7.70
N GLN A 50 25.19 9.49 -7.99
CA GLN A 50 23.93 10.14 -8.35
C GLN A 50 23.50 9.99 -9.83
N ASN A 51 24.15 9.10 -10.60
CA ASN A 51 23.98 9.04 -12.06
C ASN A 51 22.84 8.13 -12.58
N VAL A 52 21.98 7.59 -11.71
CA VAL A 52 20.91 6.66 -12.13
C VAL A 52 19.60 7.38 -12.55
N LYS A 53 19.52 8.71 -12.36
CA LYS A 53 18.28 9.51 -12.46
C LYS A 53 17.52 9.47 -13.80
N LYS A 54 18.09 8.98 -14.91
CA LYS A 54 17.42 9.03 -16.23
C LYS A 54 16.49 7.87 -16.50
N ASP A 55 16.88 6.65 -16.14
CA ASP A 55 16.09 5.45 -16.46
C ASP A 55 14.83 5.36 -15.56
N ASP A 56 14.95 5.83 -14.31
CA ASP A 56 13.84 5.97 -13.36
C ASP A 56 12.70 6.88 -13.86
N LEU A 57 13.01 7.91 -14.65
CA LEU A 57 12.00 8.81 -15.23
C LEU A 57 11.19 8.10 -16.33
N ILE A 58 11.85 7.26 -17.14
CA ILE A 58 11.17 6.50 -18.19
C ILE A 58 10.20 5.49 -17.56
N PHE A 59 10.63 4.74 -16.55
CA PHE A 59 9.74 3.82 -15.85
C PHE A 59 8.62 4.53 -15.12
N ALA A 60 8.88 5.71 -14.53
CA ALA A 60 7.85 6.54 -13.95
C ALA A 60 6.77 6.95 -14.98
N ASP A 61 7.16 7.33 -16.19
CA ASP A 61 6.25 7.71 -17.26
C ASP A 61 5.46 6.51 -17.81
N ILE A 62 6.11 5.35 -17.97
CA ILE A 62 5.45 4.11 -18.39
C ILE A 62 4.41 3.69 -17.34
N ILE A 63 4.79 3.61 -16.07
CA ILE A 63 3.88 3.28 -14.97
C ILE A 63 2.75 4.31 -14.91
N GLY A 64 3.05 5.60 -15.03
CA GLY A 64 2.05 6.67 -15.06
C GLY A 64 1.06 6.54 -16.22
N THR A 65 1.51 6.04 -17.37
CA THR A 65 0.67 5.75 -18.54
C THR A 65 -0.24 4.56 -18.27
N ILE A 66 0.29 3.49 -17.68
CA ILE A 66 -0.50 2.31 -17.27
C ILE A 66 -1.60 2.73 -16.28
N VAL A 67 -1.28 3.56 -15.28
CA VAL A 67 -2.27 4.09 -14.32
C VAL A 67 -3.43 4.78 -15.03
N ASN A 68 -3.15 5.66 -16.01
CA ASN A 68 -4.23 6.32 -16.77
C ASN A 68 -5.04 5.34 -17.64
N ILE A 69 -4.43 4.25 -18.11
CA ILE A 69 -5.14 3.21 -18.87
C ILE A 69 -6.09 2.42 -17.96
N LEU A 70 -5.69 2.14 -16.73
CA LEU A 70 -6.48 1.39 -15.74
C LEU A 70 -7.69 2.16 -15.20
N GLU A 71 -7.81 3.47 -15.48
CA GLU A 71 -9.02 4.25 -15.20
C GLU A 71 -10.20 3.82 -16.08
N LYS A 72 -9.95 3.13 -17.20
CA LYS A 72 -10.98 2.68 -18.13
C LYS A 72 -11.78 1.50 -17.59
N GLU A 73 -13.03 1.36 -18.06
CA GLU A 73 -13.81 0.15 -17.85
C GLU A 73 -13.13 -1.08 -18.47
N TYR A 74 -13.22 -2.22 -17.80
CA TYR A 74 -12.69 -3.48 -18.31
C TYR A 74 -13.75 -4.24 -19.11
N GLU A 75 -13.30 -5.03 -20.09
CA GLU A 75 -14.19 -5.99 -20.77
C GLU A 75 -14.70 -7.08 -19.83
N SER A 76 -13.88 -7.48 -18.86
CA SER A 76 -14.21 -8.43 -17.82
C SER A 76 -13.53 -8.03 -16.50
N PRO A 77 -14.21 -8.16 -15.33
CA PRO A 77 -13.60 -7.91 -14.01
C PRO A 77 -12.37 -8.79 -13.73
N ASP A 78 -12.33 -9.96 -14.37
CA ASP A 78 -11.39 -11.04 -14.12
C ASP A 78 -10.16 -10.98 -15.04
N ILE A 79 -10.01 -9.92 -15.84
CA ILE A 79 -9.15 -9.90 -17.03
C ILE A 79 -7.67 -10.19 -16.74
N PHE A 80 -7.19 -9.83 -15.54
CA PHE A 80 -5.82 -10.09 -15.11
C PHE A 80 -5.61 -11.46 -14.48
N ILE A 81 -6.65 -12.12 -13.95
CA ILE A 81 -6.53 -13.31 -13.08
C ILE A 81 -5.83 -14.49 -13.79
N LYS A 82 -6.11 -14.67 -15.09
CA LYS A 82 -5.60 -15.82 -15.86
C LYS A 82 -4.26 -15.56 -16.55
N LEU A 83 -3.71 -14.35 -16.43
CA LEU A 83 -2.47 -13.98 -17.09
C LEU A 83 -1.25 -14.45 -16.27
N SER A 84 -0.23 -14.98 -16.95
CA SER A 84 0.98 -15.52 -16.29
C SER A 84 1.73 -14.49 -15.45
N SER A 85 1.67 -13.21 -15.82
CA SER A 85 2.25 -12.09 -15.08
C SER A 85 1.57 -11.82 -13.73
N PHE A 86 0.44 -12.47 -13.46
CA PHE A 86 -0.38 -12.25 -12.26
C PHE A 86 -0.74 -13.55 -11.52
N ASN A 87 -0.72 -14.72 -12.17
CA ASN A 87 -1.20 -15.96 -11.55
C ASN A 87 -0.13 -16.76 -10.77
N ASN A 88 1.10 -16.24 -10.67
CA ASN A 88 2.17 -16.95 -9.94
C ASN A 88 2.34 -16.40 -8.52
N ASP A 89 2.83 -17.25 -7.62
CA ASP A 89 3.16 -16.87 -6.23
C ASP A 89 4.57 -16.30 -6.12
N ASN A 90 5.03 -15.54 -7.13
CA ASN A 90 6.34 -14.91 -7.11
C ASN A 90 6.25 -13.41 -6.85
N VAL A 91 7.34 -12.83 -6.33
CA VAL A 91 7.36 -11.42 -5.89
C VAL A 91 6.96 -10.47 -7.02
N ILE A 92 7.39 -10.73 -8.26
CA ILE A 92 7.01 -9.88 -9.41
C ILE A 92 5.51 -9.98 -9.68
N SER A 93 4.95 -11.19 -9.66
CA SER A 93 3.51 -11.39 -9.89
C SER A 93 2.67 -10.82 -8.75
N HIS A 94 3.17 -10.91 -7.52
CA HIS A 94 2.59 -10.25 -6.35
C HIS A 94 2.61 -8.72 -6.49
N SER A 95 3.77 -8.13 -6.77
CA SER A 95 3.90 -6.68 -7.03
C SER A 95 2.99 -6.21 -8.18
N ASN A 96 2.83 -7.02 -9.24
CA ASN A 96 1.89 -6.74 -10.32
C ASN A 96 0.44 -6.74 -9.85
N ARG A 97 -0.01 -7.75 -9.10
CA ARG A 97 -1.38 -7.80 -8.56
C ARG A 97 -1.65 -6.64 -7.60
N VAL A 98 -0.75 -6.40 -6.65
CA VAL A 98 -0.83 -5.29 -5.68
C VAL A 98 -0.85 -3.94 -6.39
N PHE A 99 -0.04 -3.73 -7.43
CA PHE A 99 -0.09 -2.54 -8.27
C PHE A 99 -1.48 -2.32 -8.89
N ILE A 100 -2.04 -3.33 -9.56
CA ILE A 100 -3.36 -3.20 -10.19
C ILE A 100 -4.45 -2.92 -9.14
N MET A 101 -4.47 -3.68 -8.04
CA MET A 101 -5.46 -3.49 -6.98
C MET A 101 -5.33 -2.12 -6.31
N MET A 102 -4.11 -1.61 -6.12
CA MET A 102 -3.87 -0.27 -5.59
C MET A 102 -4.50 0.78 -6.51
N VAL A 103 -4.23 0.74 -7.82
CA VAL A 103 -4.74 1.72 -8.78
C VAL A 103 -6.27 1.72 -8.80
N GLU A 104 -6.88 0.54 -8.94
CA GLU A 104 -8.34 0.42 -8.97
C GLU A 104 -8.98 0.87 -7.67
N PHE A 105 -8.41 0.52 -6.52
CA PHE A 105 -8.92 0.93 -5.23
C PHE A 105 -8.86 2.45 -5.07
N LEU A 106 -7.77 3.11 -5.48
CA LEU A 106 -7.65 4.56 -5.38
C LEU A 106 -8.66 5.30 -6.27
N HIS A 107 -8.92 4.79 -7.48
CA HIS A 107 -9.97 5.32 -8.35
C HIS A 107 -11.36 5.12 -7.73
N TYR A 108 -11.66 3.91 -7.25
CA TYR A 108 -12.91 3.61 -6.54
C TYR A 108 -13.11 4.49 -5.30
N TYR A 109 -12.07 4.67 -4.49
CA TYR A 109 -12.08 5.54 -3.33
C TYR A 109 -12.43 6.98 -3.72
N ASN A 110 -11.84 7.51 -4.80
CA ASN A 110 -12.18 8.84 -5.32
C ASN A 110 -13.63 8.95 -5.81
N GLU A 111 -14.20 7.89 -6.40
CA GLU A 111 -15.62 7.84 -6.73
C GLU A 111 -16.49 7.89 -5.48
N GLU A 112 -16.18 7.11 -4.45
CA GLU A 112 -16.93 7.10 -3.20
C GLU A 112 -16.86 8.45 -2.47
N ILE A 113 -15.70 9.11 -2.49
CA ILE A 113 -15.56 10.49 -2.01
C ILE A 113 -16.47 11.44 -2.80
N SER A 114 -16.53 11.30 -4.13
CA SER A 114 -17.44 12.08 -4.98
C SER A 114 -18.92 11.83 -4.66
N ARG A 115 -19.27 10.60 -4.28
CA ARG A 115 -20.62 10.20 -3.84
C ARG A 115 -20.95 10.61 -2.41
N GLY A 116 -20.04 11.30 -1.71
CA GLY A 116 -20.29 11.85 -0.38
C GLY A 116 -20.01 10.88 0.77
N ILE A 117 -19.16 9.85 0.57
CA ILE A 117 -18.81 8.91 1.65
C ILE A 117 -18.22 9.63 2.89
N ALA A 118 -17.50 10.74 2.71
CA ALA A 118 -16.95 11.53 3.81
C ALA A 118 -18.03 12.02 4.78
N SER A 119 -19.19 12.47 4.27
CA SER A 119 -20.31 12.89 5.10
C SER A 119 -20.95 11.71 5.84
N LYS A 120 -21.06 10.56 5.18
CA LYS A 120 -21.56 9.33 5.82
C LYS A 120 -20.63 8.87 6.94
N LEU A 121 -19.31 8.91 6.71
CA LEU A 121 -18.32 8.55 7.71
C LEU A 121 -18.42 9.42 8.96
N ARG A 122 -18.68 10.73 8.83
CA ARG A 122 -18.91 11.62 10.00
C ARG A 122 -20.08 11.16 10.86
N VAL A 123 -21.19 10.75 10.23
CA VAL A 123 -22.39 10.28 10.94
C VAL A 123 -22.12 8.94 11.62
N ASP A 124 -21.46 8.02 10.91
CA ASP A 124 -21.21 6.66 11.40
C ASP A 124 -20.03 6.61 12.40
N TYR A 125 -19.16 7.62 12.42
CA TYR A 125 -17.89 7.64 13.16
C TYR A 125 -18.03 7.21 14.62
N ARG A 126 -18.90 7.91 15.37
CA ARG A 126 -19.03 7.68 16.81
C ARG A 126 -19.52 6.28 17.13
N LYS A 127 -20.36 5.70 16.26
CA LYS A 127 -20.98 4.39 16.46
C LYS A 127 -20.07 3.24 16.01
N LYS A 128 -19.36 3.43 14.90
CA LYS A 128 -18.63 2.34 14.22
C LYS A 128 -17.12 2.37 14.42
N TYR A 129 -16.52 3.56 14.42
CA TYR A 129 -15.07 3.70 14.25
C TYR A 129 -14.36 4.27 15.48
N TYR A 130 -15.07 5.00 16.34
CA TYR A 130 -14.49 5.69 17.49
C TYR A 130 -13.68 4.78 18.41
N SER A 131 -14.18 3.58 18.75
CA SER A 131 -13.46 2.65 19.63
C SER A 131 -12.08 2.33 19.08
N PHE A 132 -12.00 2.02 17.79
CA PHE A 132 -10.74 1.67 17.14
C PHE A 132 -9.72 2.81 17.24
N PHE A 133 -10.10 4.03 16.84
CA PHE A 133 -9.17 5.15 16.82
C PHE A 133 -8.84 5.69 18.21
N ASN A 134 -9.76 5.57 19.17
CA ASN A 134 -9.47 5.88 20.57
C ASN A 134 -8.40 4.93 21.13
N ASP A 135 -8.44 3.65 20.79
CA ASP A 135 -7.45 2.68 21.28
C ASP A 135 -6.07 2.88 20.64
N ILE A 136 -6.02 3.22 19.35
CA ILE A 136 -4.79 3.69 18.68
C ILE A 136 -4.25 4.94 19.40
N GLY A 137 -5.12 5.93 19.66
CA GLY A 137 -4.75 7.17 20.33
C GLY A 137 -4.16 6.95 21.72
N ARG A 138 -4.73 6.02 22.50
CA ARG A 138 -4.21 5.62 23.81
C ARG A 138 -2.85 4.94 23.73
N LYS A 139 -2.66 4.00 22.78
CA LYS A 139 -1.37 3.28 22.60
C LYS A 139 -0.21 4.25 22.40
N PHE A 140 -0.44 5.31 21.62
CA PHE A 140 0.58 6.30 21.28
C PHE A 140 0.51 7.58 22.13
N ASN A 141 -0.34 7.66 23.17
CA ASN A 141 -0.51 8.87 23.98
C ASN A 141 -0.71 10.15 23.13
N LEU A 142 -1.59 10.10 22.13
CA LEU A 142 -1.83 11.23 21.24
C LEU A 142 -2.46 12.43 21.97
N LEU A 143 -2.17 13.63 21.45
CA LEU A 143 -2.72 14.88 22.00
C LEU A 143 -4.21 15.05 21.70
N THR A 144 -4.69 14.48 20.60
CA THR A 144 -6.08 14.58 20.14
C THR A 144 -6.95 13.48 20.73
N LYS A 145 -8.19 13.84 21.08
CA LYS A 145 -9.16 12.91 21.70
C LYS A 145 -9.85 11.95 20.72
N ALA A 146 -9.49 11.99 19.43
CA ALA A 146 -10.13 11.20 18.38
C ALA A 146 -11.68 11.24 18.46
N ASP A 147 -12.27 12.38 18.82
CA ASP A 147 -13.73 12.48 19.04
C ASP A 147 -14.49 12.63 17.72
N ARG A 148 -13.83 13.14 16.68
CA ARG A 148 -14.33 13.35 15.32
C ARG A 148 -13.36 12.76 14.28
N ILE A 149 -13.87 12.54 13.08
CA ILE A 149 -13.06 12.04 11.96
C ILE A 149 -11.95 13.03 11.56
N GLU A 150 -12.21 14.34 11.69
CA GLU A 150 -11.21 15.39 11.47
C GLU A 150 -10.09 15.39 12.53
N ASP A 151 -10.32 14.81 13.71
CA ASP A 151 -9.27 14.70 14.73
C ASP A 151 -8.25 13.60 14.36
N ILE A 152 -8.70 12.59 13.60
CA ILE A 152 -7.89 11.45 13.17
C ILE A 152 -7.08 11.80 11.93
N SER A 153 -7.73 12.40 10.93
CA SER A 153 -7.11 12.72 9.65
C SER A 153 -6.89 14.21 9.50
N ARG A 154 -5.63 14.62 9.32
CA ARG A 154 -5.21 16.04 9.27
C ARG A 154 -6.04 16.91 8.33
N VAL A 155 -6.44 16.35 7.18
CA VAL A 155 -7.24 17.04 6.15
C VAL A 155 -8.60 16.38 5.93
N GLY A 156 -9.00 15.47 6.81
CA GLY A 156 -10.11 14.56 6.60
C GLY A 156 -9.90 13.59 5.42
N PHE A 157 -10.93 12.80 5.13
CA PHE A 157 -10.95 11.95 3.93
C PHE A 157 -11.26 12.82 2.71
N ARG A 158 -10.28 12.94 1.82
CA ARG A 158 -10.34 13.77 0.61
C ARG A 158 -10.12 12.94 -0.66
N LYS A 159 -10.41 13.53 -1.81
CA LYS A 159 -9.97 12.98 -3.10
C LYS A 159 -8.45 13.02 -3.18
N ILE A 160 -7.91 12.00 -3.83
CA ILE A 160 -6.49 11.84 -4.16
C ILE A 160 -6.29 12.41 -5.55
N GLU A 161 -5.29 13.27 -5.71
CA GLU A 161 -4.99 13.86 -7.01
C GLU A 161 -4.41 12.82 -7.97
N GLN A 162 -4.60 13.01 -9.27
CA GLN A 162 -4.14 12.04 -10.27
C GLN A 162 -2.61 11.81 -10.21
N ASN A 163 -1.84 12.84 -9.87
CA ASN A 163 -0.40 12.69 -9.70
C ASN A 163 -0.04 11.89 -8.44
N GLU A 164 -0.79 12.06 -7.35
CA GLU A 164 -0.63 11.26 -6.13
C GLU A 164 -0.91 9.78 -6.40
N ILE A 165 -1.98 9.46 -7.16
CA ILE A 165 -2.27 8.07 -7.57
C ILE A 165 -1.07 7.45 -8.30
N LYS A 166 -0.41 8.19 -9.20
CA LYS A 166 0.79 7.69 -9.90
C LYS A 166 1.97 7.43 -8.95
N TYR A 167 2.15 8.23 -7.89
CA TYR A 167 3.20 7.98 -6.90
C TYR A 167 2.85 6.77 -6.02
N TYR A 168 1.59 6.66 -5.59
CA TYR A 168 1.11 5.57 -4.76
C TYR A 168 1.12 4.23 -5.49
N ALA A 169 0.76 4.23 -6.78
CA ALA A 169 0.86 3.06 -7.64
C ALA A 169 2.31 2.63 -7.83
N ARG A 170 3.24 3.56 -8.05
CA ARG A 170 4.69 3.25 -8.06
C ARG A 170 5.14 2.62 -6.74
N ALA A 171 4.67 3.11 -5.61
CA ALA A 171 5.02 2.51 -4.32
C ALA A 171 4.49 1.07 -4.20
N ALA A 172 3.24 0.83 -4.60
CA ALA A 172 2.64 -0.51 -4.63
C ALA A 172 3.41 -1.47 -5.56
N PHE A 173 3.95 -0.97 -6.67
CA PHE A 173 4.79 -1.79 -7.55
C PHE A 173 6.18 -2.09 -6.95
N TRP A 174 6.74 -1.17 -6.16
CA TRP A 174 8.10 -1.27 -5.62
C TRP A 174 8.20 -1.75 -4.17
N HIS A 175 7.10 -1.99 -3.47
CA HIS A 175 7.11 -2.23 -2.02
C HIS A 175 8.05 -3.36 -1.59
N ASP A 176 8.06 -4.45 -2.36
CA ASP A 176 8.86 -5.65 -2.14
C ASP A 176 10.15 -5.71 -2.97
N ILE A 177 10.60 -4.58 -3.55
CA ILE A 177 11.79 -4.55 -4.42
C ILE A 177 13.02 -5.14 -3.73
N ALA A 178 13.14 -4.97 -2.41
CA ALA A 178 14.29 -5.40 -1.61
C ALA A 178 14.27 -6.88 -1.19
N LEU A 179 13.23 -7.65 -1.55
CA LEU A 179 13.22 -9.11 -1.38
C LEU A 179 14.06 -9.77 -2.49
N VAL A 180 15.32 -10.04 -2.18
CA VAL A 180 16.31 -10.63 -3.12
C VAL A 180 16.32 -12.16 -3.08
N ASP A 181 15.91 -12.77 -1.97
CA ASP A 181 15.79 -14.23 -1.86
C ASP A 181 14.48 -14.73 -2.48
N VAL A 182 14.59 -15.84 -3.22
CA VAL A 182 13.46 -16.52 -3.84
C VAL A 182 12.54 -17.08 -2.73
N LEU A 183 11.47 -16.34 -2.44
CA LEU A 183 10.17 -16.78 -1.94
C LEU A 183 10.16 -18.02 -1.04
N ALA A 184 10.23 -17.77 0.25
CA ALA A 184 9.37 -18.45 1.21
C ALA A 184 9.25 -17.52 2.41
N ASN A 185 8.24 -16.66 2.37
CA ASN A 185 7.50 -16.11 3.51
C ASN A 185 7.01 -14.71 3.15
N ILE A 186 5.75 -14.66 2.74
CA ILE A 186 4.94 -13.47 2.98
C ILE A 186 4.98 -13.27 4.51
N PRO A 187 5.51 -12.14 5.00
CA PRO A 187 5.79 -11.91 6.40
C PRO A 187 4.54 -11.60 7.25
N ILE A 188 3.42 -12.24 6.96
CA ILE A 188 2.16 -12.04 7.68
C ILE A 188 1.95 -13.14 8.74
N ILE A 189 2.65 -14.28 8.64
CA ILE A 189 2.23 -15.53 9.32
C ILE A 189 3.33 -16.23 10.12
N GLU A 190 4.61 -15.95 9.87
CA GLU A 190 5.72 -16.52 10.65
C GLU A 190 6.50 -15.41 11.38
N ASN A 191 7.10 -15.71 12.53
CA ASN A 191 7.86 -14.74 13.32
C ASN A 191 8.99 -14.13 12.47
N ASN A 192 8.79 -12.93 11.92
CA ASN A 192 9.78 -12.23 11.08
C ASN A 192 10.80 -11.46 11.92
N GLU A 193 11.39 -12.11 12.91
CA GLU A 193 12.55 -11.53 13.58
C GLU A 193 13.66 -11.31 12.56
N GLY A 194 13.88 -10.05 12.15
CA GLY A 194 14.96 -9.65 11.25
C GLY A 194 14.54 -9.27 9.82
N ASP A 195 13.26 -9.35 9.45
CA ASP A 195 12.82 -8.79 8.17
C ASP A 195 12.88 -7.25 8.21
N ASN A 196 13.59 -6.67 7.24
CA ASN A 196 13.82 -5.24 7.12
C ASN A 196 13.65 -4.77 5.66
N HIS A 197 12.97 -5.56 4.81
CA HIS A 197 12.89 -5.24 3.38
C HIS A 197 12.20 -3.91 3.11
N SER A 198 11.19 -3.52 3.91
CA SER A 198 10.54 -2.21 3.81
C SER A 198 11.51 -1.05 4.06
N ILE A 199 12.41 -1.20 5.04
CA ILE A 199 13.46 -0.23 5.37
C ILE A 199 14.55 -0.20 4.29
N LEU A 200 14.95 -1.36 3.76
CA LEU A 200 15.91 -1.46 2.67
C LEU A 200 15.34 -0.84 1.39
N GLY A 201 14.08 -1.14 1.06
CA GLY A 201 13.33 -0.57 -0.05
C GLY A 201 13.22 0.95 0.06
N PHE A 202 12.87 1.47 1.25
CA PHE A 202 12.89 2.92 1.52
C PHE A 202 14.24 3.55 1.15
N ASN A 203 15.34 2.97 1.64
CA ASN A 203 16.68 3.52 1.40
C ASN A 203 17.11 3.42 -0.07
N LEU A 204 16.80 2.29 -0.73
CA LEU A 204 17.06 2.09 -2.16
C LEU A 204 16.34 3.15 -2.99
N LEU A 205 15.03 3.26 -2.80
CA LEU A 205 14.19 4.19 -3.57
C LEU A 205 14.61 5.64 -3.31
N LYS A 206 14.96 5.99 -2.08
CA LYS A 206 15.38 7.34 -1.71
C LYS A 206 16.77 7.71 -2.25
N TYR A 207 17.76 6.85 -2.05
CA TYR A 207 19.16 7.21 -2.28
C TYR A 207 19.77 6.66 -3.58
N CYS A 208 19.27 5.55 -4.10
CA CYS A 208 19.82 4.92 -5.31
C CYS A 208 18.97 5.26 -6.55
N MET A 209 17.65 5.14 -6.44
CA MET A 209 16.70 5.38 -7.55
C MET A 209 16.11 6.80 -7.55
N ALA A 210 16.44 7.61 -6.54
CA ALA A 210 15.98 9.00 -6.40
C ALA A 210 14.47 9.20 -6.64
N GLN A 211 13.66 8.24 -6.22
CA GLN A 211 12.21 8.28 -6.35
C GLN A 211 11.61 9.40 -5.49
N ASN A 212 10.41 9.81 -5.85
CA ASN A 212 9.70 10.87 -5.14
C ASN A 212 9.33 10.45 -3.71
N GLU A 213 9.23 11.43 -2.80
CA GLU A 213 8.96 11.23 -1.38
C GLU A 213 7.66 10.50 -1.07
N TYR A 214 6.62 10.72 -1.86
CA TYR A 214 5.36 9.99 -1.71
C TYR A 214 5.58 8.50 -1.97
N THR A 215 6.45 8.14 -2.92
CA THR A 215 6.77 6.74 -3.26
C THR A 215 7.59 6.07 -2.16
N TYR A 216 8.78 6.60 -1.84
CA TYR A 216 9.68 5.93 -0.90
C TYR A 216 9.09 5.88 0.51
N THR A 217 8.32 6.90 0.93
CA THR A 217 7.71 6.93 2.27
C THR A 217 6.60 5.90 2.38
N THR A 218 5.81 5.69 1.32
CA THR A 218 4.80 4.62 1.28
C THR A 218 5.47 3.24 1.44
N VAL A 219 6.56 2.99 0.71
CA VAL A 219 7.32 1.73 0.81
C VAL A 219 7.95 1.55 2.19
N GLY A 220 8.49 2.59 2.80
CA GLY A 220 9.07 2.47 4.15
C GLY A 220 8.06 2.16 5.26
N LEU A 221 6.78 2.43 5.01
CA LEU A 221 5.72 2.38 6.03
C LEU A 221 4.68 1.26 5.82
N HIS A 222 4.77 0.46 4.75
CA HIS A 222 3.73 -0.52 4.40
C HIS A 222 3.67 -1.76 5.31
N HIS A 223 4.53 -1.81 6.33
CA HIS A 223 4.49 -2.82 7.39
C HIS A 223 4.52 -2.17 8.78
N GLU A 224 3.95 -0.98 8.97
CA GLU A 224 3.90 -0.35 10.31
C GLU A 224 2.81 -0.95 11.18
N TYR A 225 1.65 -1.24 10.60
CA TYR A 225 0.51 -1.84 11.27
C TYR A 225 0.15 -1.14 12.59
N TYR A 226 0.09 0.19 12.58
CA TYR A 226 -0.11 1.02 13.79
C TYR A 226 0.82 0.63 14.95
N GLY A 227 2.09 0.39 14.64
CA GLY A 227 3.14 0.00 15.58
C GLY A 227 3.04 -1.45 16.06
N PHE A 228 2.42 -2.33 15.28
CA PHE A 228 2.47 -3.78 15.47
C PHE A 228 3.34 -4.49 14.42
N GLY A 229 3.95 -3.74 13.50
CA GLY A 229 4.90 -4.25 12.51
C GLY A 229 6.30 -3.66 12.65
N TYR A 230 7.02 -3.55 11.52
CA TYR A 230 8.48 -3.35 11.47
C TYR A 230 8.98 -2.35 10.39
N GLY A 231 8.24 -1.28 10.10
CA GLY A 231 8.71 -0.25 9.16
C GLY A 231 9.65 0.82 9.77
N ILE A 232 9.82 1.93 9.04
CA ILE A 232 10.69 3.05 9.44
C ILE A 232 10.15 3.90 10.60
N PHE A 233 8.83 4.00 10.79
CA PHE A 233 8.20 4.93 11.72
C PHE A 233 8.48 4.55 13.17
N MET A 234 8.29 3.28 13.57
CA MET A 234 8.56 2.89 14.96
C MET A 234 10.02 3.13 15.35
N ASN A 235 10.95 3.00 14.40
CA ASN A 235 12.36 3.35 14.62
C ASN A 235 12.56 4.85 14.86
N MET A 236 11.87 5.72 14.11
CA MET A 236 11.89 7.17 14.31
C MET A 236 11.22 7.57 15.63
N TYR A 237 10.04 7.02 15.89
CA TYR A 237 9.25 7.25 17.10
C TYR A 237 10.05 6.91 18.36
N ASN A 238 10.62 5.70 18.43
CA ASN A 238 11.41 5.26 19.58
C ASN A 238 12.65 6.14 19.77
N LYS A 239 13.36 6.51 18.71
CA LYS A 239 14.53 7.41 18.83
C LYS A 239 14.17 8.80 19.37
N GLN A 240 13.04 9.36 18.94
CA GLN A 240 12.65 10.72 19.32
C GLN A 240 11.96 10.81 20.69
N PHE A 241 11.23 9.76 21.08
CA PHE A 241 10.35 9.77 22.25
C PHE A 241 10.70 8.75 23.35
N ALA A 242 11.76 7.94 23.22
CA ALA A 242 12.15 6.92 24.21
C ALA A 242 12.18 7.39 25.68
N ASN A 243 12.38 8.68 25.92
CA ASN A 243 12.46 9.27 27.26
C ASN A 243 11.54 10.50 27.46
N LYS A 244 10.49 10.64 26.65
CA LYS A 244 9.57 11.79 26.73
C LYS A 244 8.19 11.34 27.21
N GLN A 245 7.63 12.07 28.18
CA GLN A 245 6.25 11.87 28.66
C GLN A 245 5.19 12.32 27.63
N TYR A 246 5.58 13.17 26.68
CA TYR A 246 4.69 13.75 25.69
C TYR A 246 5.31 13.64 24.30
N ASN A 247 4.46 13.39 23.30
CA ASN A 247 4.82 13.51 21.89
C ASN A 247 4.05 14.65 21.22
N ASN A 248 4.48 15.00 20.01
CA ASN A 248 3.89 16.07 19.21
C ASN A 248 2.98 15.51 18.12
N ILE A 249 2.50 14.27 18.28
CA ILE A 249 1.71 13.60 17.25
C ILE A 249 0.26 14.03 17.44
N GLU A 250 -0.24 14.80 16.48
CA GLU A 250 -1.56 15.41 16.53
C GLU A 250 -2.59 14.58 15.77
N HIS A 251 -2.14 13.83 14.77
CA HIS A 251 -3.04 13.10 13.86
C HIS A 251 -2.66 11.62 13.78
N ILE A 252 -3.67 10.78 13.55
CA ILE A 252 -3.44 9.36 13.26
C ILE A 252 -3.06 9.19 11.79
N LEU A 253 -3.69 9.93 10.89
CA LEU A 253 -3.59 9.74 9.45
C LEU A 253 -3.27 11.06 8.73
N THR A 254 -2.30 11.01 7.81
CA THR A 254 -1.96 12.12 6.91
C THR A 254 -1.87 11.67 5.45
N TYR A 255 -1.99 12.62 4.54
CA TYR A 255 -1.69 12.45 3.12
C TYR A 255 -0.37 13.14 2.72
N ASP A 256 0.31 13.78 3.67
CA ASP A 256 1.59 14.46 3.43
C ASP A 256 2.73 13.66 4.08
N PRO A 257 3.69 13.14 3.30
CA PRO A 257 4.79 12.37 3.86
C PRO A 257 5.70 13.19 4.79
N SER A 258 5.73 14.53 4.66
CA SER A 258 6.53 15.39 5.54
C SER A 258 6.06 15.36 7.01
N ASP A 259 4.79 15.01 7.24
CA ASP A 259 4.22 14.86 8.57
C ASP A 259 4.72 13.62 9.28
N ILE A 260 5.06 12.57 8.52
CA ILE A 260 5.70 11.37 9.07
C ILE A 260 7.13 11.70 9.46
N ASN A 261 7.88 12.38 8.57
CA ASN A 261 9.25 12.82 8.85
C ASN A 261 9.34 13.71 10.08
N SER A 262 8.34 14.57 10.29
CA SER A 262 8.28 15.50 11.42
C SER A 262 7.61 14.92 12.67
N LEU A 263 7.13 13.67 12.61
CA LEU A 263 6.32 13.01 13.65
C LEU A 263 5.13 13.87 14.11
N LEU A 264 4.40 14.45 13.15
CA LEU A 264 3.11 15.12 13.36
C LEU A 264 1.93 14.16 13.16
N ALA A 265 2.13 13.07 12.42
CA ALA A 265 1.13 12.03 12.21
C ALA A 265 1.69 10.61 12.47
N LEU A 266 0.84 9.69 12.94
CA LEU A 266 1.22 8.29 13.18
C LEU A 266 1.38 7.49 11.89
N SER A 267 0.57 7.80 10.88
CA SER A 267 0.44 6.95 9.71
C SER A 267 0.10 7.75 8.47
N TYR A 268 0.44 7.14 7.33
CA TYR A 268 0.36 7.75 6.02
C TYR A 268 -0.67 7.02 5.17
N PHE A 269 -1.64 7.75 4.61
CA PHE A 269 -2.77 7.19 3.87
C PHE A 269 -2.37 6.12 2.84
N PRO A 270 -1.48 6.38 1.88
CA PRO A 270 -1.14 5.37 0.88
C PRO A 270 -0.45 4.14 1.48
N ALA A 271 0.28 4.28 2.60
CA ALA A 271 0.87 3.13 3.29
C ALA A 271 -0.20 2.28 3.97
N LYS A 272 -1.23 2.90 4.58
CA LYS A 272 -2.38 2.17 5.15
C LYS A 272 -3.20 1.45 4.08
N VAL A 273 -3.37 2.07 2.91
CA VAL A 273 -3.98 1.39 1.75
C VAL A 273 -3.13 0.19 1.34
N LEU A 274 -1.82 0.39 1.19
CA LEU A 274 -0.91 -0.66 0.75
C LEU A 274 -0.86 -1.83 1.74
N GLU A 275 -0.83 -1.60 3.05
CA GLU A 275 -0.95 -2.65 4.08
C GLU A 275 -2.16 -3.57 3.86
N ILE A 276 -3.31 -2.99 3.51
CA ILE A 276 -4.56 -3.72 3.27
C ILE A 276 -4.48 -4.49 1.96
N VAL A 277 -4.05 -3.83 0.88
CA VAL A 277 -3.97 -4.40 -0.48
C VAL A 277 -2.96 -5.55 -0.53
N ASP A 278 -1.76 -5.34 0.00
CA ASP A 278 -0.71 -6.34 0.11
C ASP A 278 -1.18 -7.54 0.95
N SER A 279 -1.67 -7.28 2.17
CA SER A 279 -2.18 -8.35 3.04
C SER A 279 -3.28 -9.17 2.38
N TYR A 280 -4.22 -8.51 1.70
CA TYR A 280 -5.31 -9.18 1.02
C TYR A 280 -4.78 -10.07 -0.12
N ASP A 281 -3.91 -9.56 -0.99
CA ASP A 281 -3.35 -10.34 -2.10
C ASP A 281 -2.64 -11.61 -1.59
N SER A 282 -1.76 -11.40 -0.63
CA SER A 282 -0.97 -12.42 0.02
C SER A 282 -1.83 -13.52 0.65
N LEU A 283 -2.87 -13.15 1.40
CA LEU A 283 -3.81 -14.09 2.01
C LEU A 283 -4.70 -14.76 0.98
N TYR A 284 -5.16 -14.03 -0.04
CA TYR A 284 -5.98 -14.57 -1.12
C TYR A 284 -5.23 -15.69 -1.86
N ILE A 285 -3.98 -15.45 -2.24
CA ILE A 285 -3.14 -16.47 -2.88
C ILE A 285 -2.92 -17.66 -1.95
N LYS A 286 -2.62 -17.43 -0.66
CA LYS A 286 -2.48 -18.51 0.32
C LYS A 286 -3.76 -19.36 0.42
N PHE A 287 -4.92 -18.75 0.59
CA PHE A 287 -6.19 -19.45 0.76
C PHE A 287 -6.67 -20.10 -0.54
N SER A 288 -6.37 -19.52 -1.71
CA SER A 288 -6.70 -20.12 -3.01
C SER A 288 -6.07 -21.50 -3.25
N LYS A 289 -4.98 -21.82 -2.55
CA LYS A 289 -4.35 -23.15 -2.57
C LYS A 289 -5.17 -24.21 -1.82
N ASN A 290 -6.04 -23.80 -0.88
CA ASN A 290 -6.94 -24.72 -0.19
C ASN A 290 -8.27 -24.85 -0.97
N LYS A 291 -8.47 -26.01 -1.60
CA LYS A 291 -9.66 -26.31 -2.42
C LYS A 291 -10.95 -26.47 -1.62
N GLU A 292 -10.88 -26.59 -0.31
CA GLU A 292 -12.05 -26.69 0.57
C GLU A 292 -12.70 -25.31 0.81
N ILE A 293 -11.95 -24.23 0.60
CA ILE A 293 -12.46 -22.87 0.76
C ILE A 293 -13.34 -22.54 -0.44
N GLY A 294 -14.65 -22.42 -0.20
CA GLY A 294 -15.62 -22.04 -1.24
C GLY A 294 -15.51 -20.57 -1.63
N ASN A 295 -15.54 -19.66 -0.65
CA ASN A 295 -15.50 -18.22 -0.89
C ASN A 295 -14.25 -17.59 -0.27
N ILE A 296 -13.16 -17.60 -1.05
CA ILE A 296 -11.84 -17.10 -0.63
C ILE A 296 -11.92 -15.63 -0.16
N ALA A 297 -12.70 -14.78 -0.85
CA ALA A 297 -12.77 -13.36 -0.51
C ALA A 297 -13.33 -13.13 0.90
N ASN A 298 -14.43 -13.82 1.30
CA ASN A 298 -14.94 -13.70 2.66
C ASN A 298 -13.96 -14.27 3.68
N GLU A 299 -13.34 -15.43 3.42
CA GLU A 299 -12.35 -16.01 4.35
C GLU A 299 -11.19 -15.05 4.62
N VAL A 300 -10.65 -14.38 3.59
CA VAL A 300 -9.59 -13.39 3.76
C VAL A 300 -10.09 -12.19 4.56
N ILE A 301 -11.29 -11.68 4.26
CA ILE A 301 -11.88 -10.53 4.98
C ILE A 301 -12.07 -10.85 6.47
N TYR A 302 -12.59 -12.04 6.79
CA TYR A 302 -12.75 -12.50 8.16
C TYR A 302 -11.40 -12.64 8.86
N PHE A 303 -10.44 -13.31 8.21
CA PHE A 303 -9.10 -13.45 8.76
C PHE A 303 -8.47 -12.09 9.07
N MET A 304 -8.56 -11.13 8.14
CA MET A 304 -8.03 -9.78 8.36
C MET A 304 -8.78 -9.05 9.48
N TYR A 305 -10.11 -9.19 9.58
CA TYR A 305 -10.86 -8.58 10.68
C TYR A 305 -10.42 -9.13 12.05
N ASP A 306 -10.43 -10.46 12.21
CA ASP A 306 -10.10 -11.11 13.49
C ASP A 306 -8.65 -10.82 13.93
N ASN A 307 -7.71 -10.87 12.98
CA ASN A 307 -6.28 -10.77 13.28
C ASN A 307 -5.74 -9.35 13.27
N PHE A 308 -6.36 -8.42 12.52
CA PHE A 308 -5.86 -7.06 12.30
C PHE A 308 -6.78 -5.95 12.82
N LEU A 309 -7.97 -6.27 13.32
CA LEU A 309 -8.87 -5.28 13.93
C LEU A 309 -9.42 -5.71 15.30
N GLU A 310 -9.92 -6.94 15.45
CA GLU A 310 -10.58 -7.38 16.68
C GLU A 310 -9.61 -7.49 17.87
N ASN A 311 -8.49 -8.21 17.69
CA ASN A 311 -7.51 -8.43 18.76
C ASN A 311 -6.56 -7.25 18.98
N ASN A 312 -6.03 -6.70 17.88
CA ASN A 312 -5.14 -5.56 17.86
C ASN A 312 -5.42 -4.78 16.58
N ILE A 313 -5.48 -3.46 16.69
CA ILE A 313 -5.83 -2.59 15.57
C ILE A 313 -4.56 -2.32 14.76
N LYS A 314 -4.37 -3.12 13.72
CA LYS A 314 -3.19 -3.12 12.86
C LYS A 314 -3.43 -2.36 11.56
N ILE A 315 -4.61 -2.51 10.95
CA ILE A 315 -4.99 -1.82 9.71
C ILE A 315 -6.00 -0.71 9.99
N ASP A 316 -6.16 0.23 9.05
CA ASP A 316 -7.14 1.31 9.18
C ASP A 316 -8.57 0.79 8.96
N PRO A 317 -9.48 0.90 9.95
CA PRO A 317 -10.82 0.31 9.86
C PRO A 317 -11.70 1.02 8.83
N ILE A 318 -11.50 2.32 8.58
CA ILE A 318 -12.28 3.06 7.57
C ILE A 318 -11.81 2.67 6.18
N ILE A 319 -10.49 2.66 5.93
CA ILE A 319 -9.94 2.27 4.63
C ILE A 319 -10.29 0.81 4.33
N PHE A 320 -10.21 -0.10 5.33
CA PHE A 320 -10.59 -1.50 5.17
C PHE A 320 -12.08 -1.66 4.83
N HIS A 321 -12.97 -0.90 5.48
CA HIS A 321 -14.39 -0.86 5.14
C HIS A 321 -14.62 -0.48 3.68
N ILE A 322 -13.94 0.56 3.19
CA ILE A 322 -14.08 1.03 1.80
C ILE A 322 -13.49 -0.02 0.85
N PHE A 323 -12.39 -0.68 1.22
CA PHE A 323 -11.76 -1.73 0.45
C PHE A 323 -12.67 -2.94 0.25
N ILE A 324 -13.39 -3.38 1.28
CA ILE A 324 -14.42 -4.43 1.17
C ILE A 324 -15.48 -4.06 0.12
N LYS A 325 -15.94 -2.81 0.10
CA LYS A 325 -16.90 -2.37 -0.92
C LYS A 325 -16.30 -2.31 -2.32
N TYR A 326 -15.03 -1.94 -2.45
CA TYR A 326 -14.28 -2.01 -3.71
C TYR A 326 -14.26 -3.44 -4.26
N LEU A 327 -13.92 -4.43 -3.41
CA LEU A 327 -13.91 -5.83 -3.82
C LEU A 327 -15.28 -6.28 -4.35
N LYS A 328 -16.37 -5.86 -3.68
CA LYS A 328 -17.73 -6.16 -4.11
C LYS A 328 -18.11 -5.50 -5.44
N ASN A 329 -17.81 -4.21 -5.59
CA ASN A 329 -18.34 -3.40 -6.67
C ASN A 329 -17.47 -3.41 -7.94
N ILE A 330 -16.16 -3.60 -7.80
CA ILE A 330 -15.19 -3.57 -8.91
C ILE A 330 -14.69 -4.98 -9.24
N ARG A 331 -14.39 -5.79 -8.23
CA ARG A 331 -13.88 -7.16 -8.40
C ARG A 331 -14.97 -8.23 -8.39
N ASN A 332 -16.24 -7.83 -8.29
CA ASN A 332 -17.40 -8.74 -8.22
C ASN A 332 -17.26 -9.86 -7.17
N ALA A 333 -16.54 -9.58 -6.07
CA ALA A 333 -16.43 -10.51 -4.97
C ALA A 333 -17.80 -10.66 -4.28
N SER A 334 -18.25 -11.91 -4.10
CA SER A 334 -19.48 -12.20 -3.38
C SER A 334 -19.28 -12.06 -1.87
N ILE A 335 -19.52 -10.87 -1.32
CA ILE A 335 -19.35 -10.56 0.12
C ILE A 335 -20.72 -10.62 0.80
N TYR A 336 -20.87 -11.55 1.75
CA TYR A 336 -22.14 -11.81 2.42
C TYR A 336 -22.21 -11.20 3.82
N ASP A 337 -21.08 -11.14 4.51
CA ASP A 337 -21.00 -10.66 5.89
C ASP A 337 -19.79 -9.71 6.03
N CYS A 338 -20.06 -8.41 6.10
CA CYS A 338 -19.04 -7.41 6.39
C CYS A 338 -18.96 -7.27 7.92
N PRO A 339 -17.82 -7.58 8.55
CA PRO A 339 -17.69 -7.52 10.02
C PRO A 339 -17.62 -6.07 10.59
N LEU A 340 -17.83 -5.04 9.76
CA LEU A 340 -17.79 -3.59 10.08
C LEU A 340 -19.08 -2.80 9.75
#